data_AF-A0A4U9HF14-F1
#
_entry.id   AF-A0A4U9HF14-F1
#
_cell.length_a   1.000
_cell.length_b   1.000
_cell.length_c   1.000
_cell.angle_alpha   90.00
_cell.angle_beta   90.00
_cell.angle_gamma   90.00
#
_symmetry.space_group_name_H-M   'P 1'
#
loop_
_entity.id
_entity.type
_entity.pdbx_description
1 polymer ?
#
loop_
_entity_poly.entity_id
_entity_poly.type
_entity_poly.pdbx_seq_one_letter_code
_entity_poly.pdbx_strand_id
1 'polypeptide(L)'
;MTQLPSFNRSLLHPRYWLTWFGIGLLYLLVLLPYPVIYRLGTSLGRFSMRFLKRRVAIAQRNLTLCFPDMPQAERDALVVKNFESVGMGLFETGMAWFWPDWRIKRWCRPEGLEHIQQARDNQQGVLLIGLHFLTLELGARIFGIYNPGIGVYRPHDNKLLDWLQTWGRMRSNKSMLDRKDIKGMIRALKQGDIIWYAPDHDYGPRSSVFAPLFAVEQAATTTGSYMLARMGKPAIIPFAPAPPAGRPGL
;
A
#
# COMPACT_ATOMS: atom_id res chain seq x y z
N MET A 1 -16.98 3.66 15.19
CA MET A 1 -16.67 2.78 14.05
C MET A 1 -16.81 3.61 12.79
N THR A 2 -15.83 3.56 11.89
CA THR A 2 -15.87 4.30 10.62
C THR A 2 -16.99 3.76 9.74
N GLN A 3 -17.86 4.63 9.23
CA GLN A 3 -18.89 4.22 8.29
C GLN A 3 -18.24 3.96 6.93
N LEU A 4 -18.22 2.70 6.51
CA LEU A 4 -17.65 2.30 5.23
C LEU A 4 -18.65 2.53 4.09
N PRO A 5 -18.19 2.91 2.88
CA PRO A 5 -19.07 3.10 1.74
C PRO A 5 -19.78 1.78 1.38
N SER A 6 -21.09 1.86 1.16
CA SER A 6 -21.90 0.78 0.62
C SER A 6 -22.30 1.09 -0.83
N PHE A 7 -22.64 0.04 -1.59
CA PHE A 7 -23.11 0.24 -2.96
C PHE A 7 -24.44 1.00 -2.94
N ASN A 8 -24.55 2.01 -3.81
CA ASN A 8 -25.76 2.79 -4.01
C ASN A 8 -25.99 2.95 -5.51
N ARG A 9 -27.25 2.94 -5.97
CA ARG A 9 -27.63 3.20 -7.37
C ARG A 9 -27.09 4.53 -7.89
N SER A 10 -26.83 5.52 -7.03
CA SER A 10 -26.17 6.78 -7.40
C SER A 10 -24.76 6.59 -7.98
N LEU A 11 -24.11 5.45 -7.73
CA LEU A 11 -22.83 5.07 -8.34
C LEU A 11 -22.96 4.65 -9.81
N LEU A 12 -24.18 4.45 -10.32
CA LEU A 12 -24.45 4.14 -11.74
C LEU A 12 -24.70 5.41 -12.58
N HIS A 13 -24.68 6.60 -11.96
CA HIS A 13 -24.88 7.87 -12.63
C HIS A 13 -23.86 8.07 -13.78
N PRO A 14 -24.23 8.69 -14.92
CA PRO A 14 -23.35 8.90 -16.07
C PRO A 14 -21.96 9.46 -15.77
N ARG A 15 -21.85 10.30 -14.74
CA ARG A 15 -20.56 10.84 -14.24
C ARG A 15 -19.52 9.76 -13.89
N TYR A 16 -19.96 8.53 -13.61
CA TYR A 16 -19.10 7.41 -13.25
C TYR A 16 -18.89 6.41 -14.40
N TRP A 17 -19.47 6.60 -15.58
CA TRP A 17 -19.36 5.64 -16.70
C TRP A 17 -17.91 5.42 -17.13
N LEU A 18 -17.11 6.48 -17.24
CA LEU A 18 -15.67 6.36 -17.52
C LEU A 18 -14.92 5.59 -16.43
N THR A 19 -15.30 5.80 -15.16
CA THR A 19 -14.70 5.06 -14.03
C THR A 19 -15.09 3.59 -14.09
N TRP A 20 -16.36 3.25 -14.33
CA TRP A 20 -16.82 1.87 -14.52
C TRP A 20 -16.15 1.19 -15.71
N PHE A 21 -16.01 1.89 -16.82
CA PHE A 21 -15.28 1.39 -17.98
C PHE A 21 -13.82 1.07 -17.63
N GLY A 22 -13.13 1.97 -16.93
CA GLY A 22 -11.76 1.74 -16.46
C GLY A 22 -11.66 0.54 -15.49
N ILE A 23 -12.62 0.39 -14.58
CA ILE A 23 -12.72 -0.75 -13.67
C ILE A 23 -12.92 -2.06 -14.45
N GLY A 24 -13.85 -2.07 -15.41
CA GLY A 24 -14.13 -3.24 -16.25
C GLY A 24 -12.91 -3.63 -17.11
N LEU A 25 -12.23 -2.65 -17.69
CA LEU A 25 -10.99 -2.87 -18.43
C LEU A 25 -9.90 -3.45 -17.53
N LEU A 26 -9.69 -2.87 -16.34
CA LEU A 26 -8.71 -3.39 -15.38
C LEU A 26 -9.06 -4.83 -14.97
N TYR A 27 -10.32 -5.12 -14.69
CA TYR A 27 -10.80 -6.47 -14.38
C TYR A 27 -10.42 -7.46 -15.48
N LEU A 28 -10.74 -7.16 -16.74
CA LEU A 28 -10.41 -8.03 -17.88
C LEU A 28 -8.90 -8.22 -18.03
N LEU A 29 -8.11 -7.16 -17.87
CA LEU A 29 -6.66 -7.22 -18.00
C LEU A 29 -6.01 -8.09 -16.91
N VAL A 30 -6.50 -8.04 -15.67
CA VAL A 30 -5.93 -8.87 -14.60
C VAL A 30 -6.33 -10.34 -14.70
N LEU A 31 -7.27 -10.72 -15.57
CA LEU A 31 -7.56 -12.14 -15.83
C LEU A 31 -6.42 -12.83 -16.61
N LEU A 32 -5.65 -12.07 -17.39
CA LEU A 32 -4.54 -12.57 -18.21
C LEU A 32 -3.47 -13.29 -17.38
N PRO A 33 -2.65 -14.18 -17.99
CA PRO A 33 -1.53 -14.81 -17.30
C PRO A 33 -0.53 -13.78 -16.74
N TYR A 34 0.06 -14.05 -15.58
CA TYR A 34 0.97 -13.10 -14.90
C TYR A 34 2.10 -12.57 -15.80
N PRO A 35 2.80 -13.38 -16.63
CA PRO A 35 3.85 -12.85 -17.51
C PRO A 35 3.35 -11.79 -18.50
N VAL A 36 2.09 -11.87 -18.93
CA VAL A 36 1.47 -10.87 -19.80
C VAL A 36 1.18 -9.60 -19.01
N ILE A 37 0.61 -9.73 -17.81
CA ILE A 37 0.38 -8.61 -16.88
C ILE A 37 1.69 -7.89 -16.60
N TYR A 38 2.76 -8.64 -16.31
CA TYR A 38 4.09 -8.10 -16.03
C TYR A 38 4.61 -7.25 -17.19
N ARG A 39 4.53 -7.77 -18.43
CA ARG A 39 4.94 -7.03 -19.63
C ARG A 39 4.09 -5.78 -19.86
N LEU A 40 2.77 -5.87 -19.66
CA LEU A 40 1.87 -4.73 -19.80
C LEU A 40 2.15 -3.65 -18.75
N GLY A 41 2.29 -4.03 -17.48
CA GLY A 41 2.57 -3.11 -16.37
C GLY A 41 3.90 -2.41 -16.51
N THR A 42 4.98 -3.16 -16.76
CA THR A 42 6.32 -2.57 -16.96
C THR A 42 6.36 -1.65 -18.18
N SER A 43 5.73 -2.05 -19.30
CA SER A 43 5.67 -1.21 -20.51
C SER A 43 4.84 0.05 -20.29
N LEU A 44 3.69 -0.05 -19.61
CA LEU A 44 2.84 1.08 -19.24
C LEU A 44 3.62 2.07 -18.37
N GLY A 45 4.34 1.55 -17.38
CA GLY A 45 5.22 2.32 -16.52
C GLY A 45 6.25 3.13 -17.30
N ARG A 46 7.04 2.45 -18.15
CA ARG A 46 8.04 3.09 -19.02
C ARG A 46 7.43 4.13 -19.95
N PHE A 47 6.29 3.83 -20.57
CA PHE A 47 5.62 4.75 -21.48
C PHE A 47 5.11 6.00 -20.75
N SER A 48 4.60 5.84 -19.52
CA SER A 48 4.08 6.95 -18.71
C SER A 48 5.14 8.00 -18.39
N MET A 49 6.43 7.64 -18.37
CA MET A 49 7.55 8.59 -18.15
C MET A 49 7.56 9.74 -19.17
N ARG A 50 7.09 9.49 -20.40
CA ARG A 50 7.05 10.50 -21.47
C ARG A 50 6.06 11.63 -21.18
N PHE A 51 5.01 11.33 -20.42
CA PHE A 51 3.91 12.26 -20.10
C PHE A 51 3.99 12.78 -18.67
N LEU A 52 4.46 11.95 -17.72
CA LEU A 52 4.54 12.27 -16.30
C LEU A 52 5.89 12.89 -15.91
N LYS A 53 6.38 13.87 -16.69
CA LYS A 53 7.70 14.50 -16.52
C LYS A 53 7.95 15.03 -15.10
N ARG A 54 6.92 15.62 -14.47
CA ARG A 54 7.00 16.08 -13.08
C ARG A 54 7.26 14.94 -12.09
N ARG A 55 6.65 13.77 -12.29
CA ARG A 55 6.86 12.61 -11.41
C ARG A 55 8.25 12.02 -11.59
N VAL A 56 8.77 12.02 -12.82
CA VAL A 56 10.15 11.63 -13.13
C VAL A 56 11.14 12.53 -12.38
N ALA A 57 10.95 13.85 -12.47
CA ALA A 57 11.80 14.82 -11.77
C ALA A 57 11.78 14.64 -10.23
N ILE A 58 10.61 14.33 -9.65
CA ILE A 58 10.49 14.05 -8.21
C ILE A 58 11.27 12.78 -7.84
N ALA A 59 11.11 11.70 -8.61
CA ALA A 59 11.84 10.45 -8.35
C ALA A 59 13.36 10.64 -8.45
N GLN A 60 13.83 11.36 -9.47
CA GLN A 60 15.24 11.73 -9.62
C GLN A 60 15.76 12.55 -8.44
N ARG A 61 15.00 13.57 -8.02
CA ARG A 61 15.36 14.41 -6.88
C ARG A 61 15.45 13.60 -5.59
N ASN A 62 14.47 12.74 -5.33
CA ASN A 62 14.45 11.89 -4.14
C ASN A 62 15.67 10.95 -4.11
N LEU A 63 15.98 10.28 -5.22
CA LEU A 63 17.15 9.40 -5.31
C LEU A 63 18.47 10.16 -5.17
N THR A 64 18.56 11.37 -5.71
CA THR A 64 19.75 12.22 -5.55
C THR A 64 19.96 12.62 -4.09
N LEU A 65 18.89 12.96 -3.38
CA LEU A 65 18.95 13.31 -1.97
C LEU A 65 19.24 12.09 -1.07
N CYS A 66 18.65 10.93 -1.36
CA CYS A 66 18.83 9.73 -0.55
C CYS A 66 20.19 9.07 -0.79
N PHE A 67 20.69 9.10 -2.03
CA PHE A 67 21.90 8.41 -2.46
C PHE A 67 22.83 9.39 -3.23
N PRO A 68 23.45 10.35 -2.52
CA PRO A 68 24.28 11.38 -3.15
C PRO A 68 25.49 10.78 -3.88
N ASP A 69 26.09 9.73 -3.30
CA ASP A 69 27.30 9.07 -3.81
C ASP A 69 27.03 8.03 -4.91
N MET A 70 25.75 7.75 -5.21
CA MET A 70 25.39 6.81 -6.27
C MET A 70 25.58 7.45 -7.66
N PRO A 71 26.24 6.76 -8.61
CA PRO A 71 26.43 7.26 -9.96
C PRO A 71 25.11 7.67 -10.64
N GLN A 72 25.14 8.75 -11.42
CA GLN A 72 23.94 9.27 -12.08
C GLN A 72 23.25 8.22 -12.96
N ALA A 73 24.03 7.43 -13.70
CA ALA A 73 23.51 6.36 -14.56
C ALA A 73 22.74 5.29 -13.77
N GLU A 74 23.20 4.94 -12.56
CA GLU A 74 22.52 3.99 -11.68
C GLU A 74 21.22 4.58 -11.12
N ARG A 75 21.24 5.85 -10.71
CA ARG A 75 20.03 6.56 -10.28
C ARG A 75 18.99 6.64 -11.40
N ASP A 76 19.40 6.95 -12.62
CA ASP A 76 18.49 7.00 -13.77
C ASP A 76 17.90 5.61 -14.11
N ALA A 77 18.70 4.54 -13.99
CA ALA A 77 18.20 3.18 -14.10
C ALA A 77 17.16 2.84 -13.02
N LEU A 78 17.38 3.27 -11.77
CA LEU A 78 16.40 3.12 -10.67
C LEU A 78 15.12 3.90 -10.93
N VAL A 79 15.17 5.09 -11.54
CA VAL A 79 13.96 5.83 -11.94
C VAL A 79 13.15 5.02 -12.94
N VAL A 80 13.80 4.41 -13.95
CA VAL A 80 13.10 3.54 -14.91
C VAL A 80 12.44 2.36 -14.18
N LYS A 81 13.15 1.70 -13.25
CA LYS A 81 12.61 0.59 -12.44
C LYS A 81 11.48 1.02 -11.51
N ASN A 82 11.55 2.22 -10.95
CA ASN A 82 10.47 2.80 -10.17
C ASN A 82 9.22 2.98 -11.04
N PHE A 83 9.36 3.51 -12.24
CA PHE A 83 8.23 3.68 -13.16
C PHE A 83 7.66 2.36 -13.69
N GLU A 84 8.50 1.36 -13.97
CA GLU A 84 8.03 -0.01 -14.22
C GLU A 84 7.13 -0.52 -13.08
N SER A 85 7.54 -0.26 -11.83
CA SER A 85 6.77 -0.61 -10.64
C SER A 85 5.49 0.23 -10.51
N VAL A 86 5.49 1.49 -10.95
CA VAL A 86 4.27 2.33 -10.96
C VAL A 86 3.23 1.74 -11.90
N GLY A 87 3.65 1.32 -13.09
CA GLY A 87 2.78 0.64 -14.03
C GLY A 87 2.27 -0.69 -13.47
N MET A 88 3.14 -1.49 -12.85
CA MET A 88 2.72 -2.72 -12.15
C MET A 88 1.74 -2.47 -11.01
N GLY A 89 1.92 -1.40 -10.22
CA GLY A 89 1.05 -1.07 -9.09
C GLY A 89 -0.43 -0.91 -9.48
N LEU A 90 -0.71 -0.46 -10.71
CA LEU A 90 -2.08 -0.42 -11.25
C LEU A 90 -2.67 -1.83 -11.40
N PHE A 91 -1.92 -2.74 -12.00
CA PHE A 91 -2.36 -4.13 -12.18
C PHE A 91 -2.43 -4.86 -10.85
N GLU A 92 -1.46 -4.67 -9.96
CA GLU A 92 -1.42 -5.24 -8.61
C GLU A 92 -2.61 -4.79 -7.76
N THR A 93 -3.05 -3.54 -7.92
CA THR A 93 -4.30 -3.05 -7.33
C THR A 93 -5.50 -3.84 -7.85
N GLY A 94 -5.60 -4.03 -9.16
CA GLY A 94 -6.65 -4.87 -9.76
C GLY A 94 -6.57 -6.34 -9.31
N MET A 95 -5.37 -6.90 -9.19
CA MET A 95 -5.13 -8.24 -8.67
C MET A 95 -5.61 -8.35 -7.22
N ALA A 96 -5.26 -7.38 -6.37
CA ALA A 96 -5.67 -7.35 -4.97
C ALA A 96 -7.20 -7.35 -4.81
N TRP A 97 -7.90 -6.58 -5.64
CA TRP A 97 -9.35 -6.44 -5.56
C TRP A 97 -10.10 -7.61 -6.20
N PHE A 98 -9.62 -8.14 -7.32
CA PHE A 98 -10.40 -9.09 -8.13
C PHE A 98 -9.94 -10.53 -8.02
N TRP A 99 -8.64 -10.81 -7.82
CA TRP A 99 -8.17 -12.21 -7.80
C TRP A 99 -8.73 -13.00 -6.62
N PRO A 100 -9.10 -14.26 -6.85
CA PRO A 100 -9.45 -15.18 -5.78
C PRO A 100 -8.20 -15.60 -4.99
N ASP A 101 -8.40 -16.01 -3.73
CA ASP A 101 -7.34 -16.34 -2.79
C ASP A 101 -6.37 -17.40 -3.32
N TRP A 102 -6.88 -18.44 -3.99
CA TRP A 102 -6.04 -19.50 -4.57
C TRP A 102 -5.04 -18.96 -5.60
N ARG A 103 -5.42 -17.91 -6.35
CA ARG A 103 -4.55 -17.31 -7.35
C ARG A 103 -3.50 -16.43 -6.69
N ILE A 104 -3.88 -15.64 -5.67
CA ILE A 104 -2.94 -14.85 -4.88
C ILE A 104 -1.90 -15.76 -4.20
N LYS A 105 -2.35 -16.82 -3.51
CA LYS A 105 -1.49 -17.78 -2.81
C LYS A 105 -0.48 -18.47 -3.73
N ARG A 106 -0.81 -18.67 -5.01
CA ARG A 106 0.12 -19.25 -6.00
C ARG A 106 1.34 -18.35 -6.28
N TRP A 107 1.20 -17.04 -6.14
CA TRP A 107 2.23 -16.05 -6.48
C TRP A 107 2.86 -15.36 -5.27
N CYS A 108 2.51 -15.77 -4.04
CA CYS A 108 3.06 -15.18 -2.83
C CYS A 108 3.72 -16.22 -1.93
N ARG A 109 4.79 -15.79 -1.25
CA ARG A 109 5.47 -16.55 -0.20
C ARG A 109 5.55 -15.65 1.03
N PRO A 110 4.67 -15.81 2.02
CA PRO A 110 4.77 -15.05 3.26
C PRO A 110 5.96 -15.57 4.09
N GLU A 111 6.71 -14.64 4.69
CA GLU A 111 7.82 -14.91 5.60
C GLU A 111 7.63 -14.06 6.87
N GLY A 112 8.10 -14.52 8.02
CA GLY A 112 7.95 -13.80 9.29
C GLY A 112 6.56 -13.90 9.92
N LEU A 113 5.73 -14.88 9.54
CA LEU A 113 4.40 -15.09 10.14
C LEU A 113 4.48 -15.45 11.63
N GLU A 114 5.58 -16.07 12.05
CA GLU A 114 5.90 -16.40 13.44
C GLU A 114 5.91 -15.18 14.35
N HIS A 115 6.30 -14.00 13.86
CA HIS A 115 6.27 -12.77 14.66
C HIS A 115 4.84 -12.33 14.99
N ILE A 116 3.91 -12.54 14.06
CA ILE A 116 2.48 -12.25 14.29
C ILE A 116 1.90 -13.27 15.27
N GLN A 117 2.27 -14.54 15.13
CA GLN A 117 1.83 -15.59 16.06
C GLN A 117 2.33 -15.31 17.48
N GLN A 118 3.61 -14.96 17.65
CA GLN A 118 4.18 -14.62 18.95
C GLN A 118 3.46 -13.45 19.62
N ALA A 119 3.14 -12.39 18.88
CA ALA A 119 2.38 -11.26 19.41
C ALA A 119 0.97 -11.67 19.87
N ARG A 120 0.32 -12.54 19.09
CA ARG A 120 -1.00 -13.11 19.43
C ARG A 120 -0.94 -13.96 20.70
N ASP A 121 0.07 -14.82 20.83
CA ASP A 121 0.27 -15.68 22.01
C ASP A 121 0.50 -14.85 23.28
N ASN A 122 1.18 -13.71 23.14
CA ASN A 122 1.38 -12.74 24.22
C ASN A 122 0.16 -11.84 24.49
N GLN A 123 -0.97 -12.04 23.79
CA GLN A 123 -2.18 -11.21 23.87
C GLN A 123 -1.90 -9.71 23.59
N GLN A 124 -0.93 -9.44 22.72
CA GLN A 124 -0.54 -8.09 22.33
C GLN A 124 -1.14 -7.74 20.96
N GLY A 125 -1.69 -6.53 20.83
CA GLY A 125 -2.00 -5.99 19.50
C GLY A 125 -0.74 -5.79 18.69
N VAL A 126 -0.88 -5.72 17.37
CA VAL A 126 0.26 -5.54 16.45
C VAL A 126 0.11 -4.21 15.74
N LEU A 127 1.14 -3.36 15.86
CA LEU A 127 1.32 -2.22 14.99
C LEU A 127 2.21 -2.66 13.83
N LEU A 128 1.56 -3.02 12.72
CA LEU A 128 2.23 -3.46 11.51
C LEU A 128 2.67 -2.24 10.72
N ILE A 129 3.96 -1.93 10.78
CA ILE A 129 4.56 -0.75 10.14
C ILE A 129 4.91 -1.09 8.70
N GLY A 130 4.15 -0.52 7.76
CA GLY A 130 4.46 -0.54 6.34
C GLY A 130 5.01 0.79 5.86
N LEU A 131 5.46 0.82 4.60
CA LEU A 131 5.69 2.04 3.84
C LEU A 131 4.75 2.05 2.63
N HIS A 132 4.54 3.20 2.01
CA HIS A 132 3.76 3.36 0.78
C HIS A 132 4.53 2.82 -0.44
N PHE A 133 4.87 1.53 -0.42
CA PHE A 133 5.34 0.80 -1.59
C PHE A 133 4.24 0.76 -2.66
N LEU A 134 4.65 0.69 -3.93
CA LEU A 134 3.72 0.67 -5.07
C LEU A 134 2.81 -0.58 -5.07
N THR A 135 3.30 -1.68 -4.46
CA THR A 135 2.63 -2.97 -4.28
C THR A 135 1.68 -3.00 -3.07
N LEU A 136 1.37 -1.85 -2.46
CA LEU A 136 0.67 -1.75 -1.17
C LEU A 136 -0.65 -2.53 -1.12
N GLU A 137 -1.54 -2.35 -2.09
CA GLU A 137 -2.85 -3.01 -2.10
C GLU A 137 -2.71 -4.54 -2.15
N LEU A 138 -1.76 -5.04 -2.94
CA LEU A 138 -1.47 -6.46 -3.04
C LEU A 138 -0.82 -6.99 -1.76
N GLY A 139 0.12 -6.24 -1.18
CA GLY A 139 0.73 -6.56 0.10
C GLY A 139 -0.30 -6.69 1.23
N ALA A 140 -1.22 -5.72 1.33
CA ALA A 140 -2.33 -5.75 2.29
C ALA A 140 -3.28 -6.93 2.05
N ARG A 141 -3.54 -7.26 0.78
CA ARG A 141 -4.34 -8.45 0.40
C ARG A 141 -3.66 -9.75 0.83
N ILE A 142 -2.36 -9.90 0.53
CA ILE A 142 -1.57 -11.07 0.90
C ILE A 142 -1.52 -11.22 2.43
N PHE A 143 -1.19 -10.15 3.15
CA PHE A 143 -1.12 -10.18 4.61
C PHE A 143 -2.47 -10.57 5.23
N GLY A 144 -3.57 -9.92 4.79
CA GLY A 144 -4.90 -10.17 5.35
C GLY A 144 -5.41 -11.60 5.13
N ILE A 145 -4.97 -12.29 4.06
CA ILE A 145 -5.34 -13.71 3.84
C ILE A 145 -4.88 -14.60 5.02
N TYR A 146 -3.76 -14.26 5.67
CA TYR A 146 -3.23 -15.01 6.81
C TYR A 146 -3.59 -14.36 8.14
N ASN A 147 -3.59 -13.03 8.20
CA ASN A 147 -3.75 -12.25 9.42
C ASN A 147 -4.67 -11.05 9.16
N PRO A 148 -6.00 -11.23 9.20
CA PRO A 148 -6.94 -10.15 8.96
C PRO A 148 -6.72 -8.98 9.92
N GLY A 149 -6.27 -7.85 9.39
CA GLY A 149 -5.98 -6.64 10.16
C GLY A 149 -6.99 -5.52 9.93
N ILE A 150 -6.77 -4.38 10.57
CA ILE A 150 -7.52 -3.15 10.38
C ILE A 150 -6.64 -2.17 9.61
N GLY A 151 -7.11 -1.77 8.42
CA GLY A 151 -6.42 -0.80 7.58
C GLY A 151 -6.75 0.63 7.98
N VAL A 152 -5.75 1.51 8.01
CA VAL A 152 -5.98 2.96 8.12
C VAL A 152 -6.46 3.51 6.78
N TYR A 153 -7.51 4.33 6.84
CA TYR A 153 -8.33 4.71 5.70
C TYR A 153 -8.58 6.22 5.63
N ARG A 154 -8.53 6.73 4.41
CA ARG A 154 -9.06 8.05 4.03
C ARG A 154 -10.03 7.79 2.86
N PRO A 155 -11.27 8.31 2.91
CA PRO A 155 -12.17 8.23 1.77
C PRO A 155 -11.54 8.80 0.50
N HIS A 156 -11.69 8.07 -0.60
CA HIS A 156 -11.33 8.49 -1.94
C HIS A 156 -12.32 9.56 -2.44
N ASP A 157 -11.81 10.54 -3.20
CA ASP A 157 -12.63 11.68 -3.65
C ASP A 157 -13.70 11.22 -4.67
N ASN A 158 -13.36 10.25 -5.54
CA ASN A 158 -14.34 9.52 -6.36
C ASN A 158 -15.02 8.40 -5.53
N LYS A 159 -16.32 8.56 -5.25
CA LYS A 159 -17.13 7.63 -4.44
C LYS A 159 -17.27 6.21 -4.99
N LEU A 160 -17.20 6.04 -6.31
CA LEU A 160 -17.22 4.70 -6.91
C LEU A 160 -15.92 3.96 -6.60
N LEU A 161 -14.77 4.63 -6.76
CA LEU A 161 -13.47 4.05 -6.39
C LEU A 161 -13.36 3.84 -4.87
N ASP A 162 -13.95 4.73 -4.08
CA ASP A 162 -14.03 4.61 -2.62
C ASP A 162 -14.72 3.30 -2.20
N TRP A 163 -15.89 3.04 -2.79
CA TRP A 163 -16.64 1.81 -2.58
C TRP A 163 -15.87 0.58 -3.06
N LEU A 164 -15.31 0.62 -4.27
CA LEU A 164 -14.60 -0.54 -4.84
C LEU A 164 -13.34 -0.89 -4.06
N GLN A 165 -12.53 0.11 -3.70
CA GLN A 165 -11.33 -0.08 -2.89
C GLN A 165 -11.68 -0.65 -1.51
N THR A 166 -12.73 -0.11 -0.88
CA THR A 166 -13.25 -0.63 0.39
C THR A 166 -13.68 -2.09 0.25
N TRP A 167 -14.49 -2.40 -0.76
CA TRP A 167 -14.92 -3.77 -1.04
C TRP A 167 -13.74 -4.72 -1.22
N GLY A 168 -12.75 -4.32 -2.04
CA GLY A 168 -11.54 -5.11 -2.31
C GLY A 168 -10.72 -5.37 -1.03
N ARG A 169 -10.47 -4.32 -0.23
CA ARG A 169 -9.73 -4.43 1.04
C ARG A 169 -10.44 -5.32 2.05
N MET A 170 -11.77 -5.25 2.13
CA MET A 170 -12.57 -6.03 3.08
C MET A 170 -12.66 -7.53 2.74
N ARG A 171 -12.16 -7.97 1.58
CA ARG A 171 -12.10 -9.40 1.22
C ARG A 171 -11.14 -10.22 2.10
N SER A 172 -10.16 -9.58 2.74
CA SER A 172 -9.15 -10.24 3.60
C SER A 172 -8.88 -9.50 4.90
N ASN A 173 -9.48 -8.34 5.12
CA ASN A 173 -9.18 -7.53 6.29
C ASN A 173 -10.40 -7.45 7.20
N LYS A 174 -10.15 -7.28 8.49
CA LYS A 174 -11.16 -7.24 9.55
C LYS A 174 -12.04 -6.01 9.44
N SER A 175 -11.44 -4.84 9.22
CA SER A 175 -12.13 -3.56 9.14
C SER A 175 -11.22 -2.45 8.61
N MET A 176 -11.72 -1.22 8.59
CA MET A 176 -10.90 -0.03 8.37
C MET A 176 -11.25 1.07 9.38
N LEU A 177 -10.26 1.89 9.72
CA LEU A 177 -10.40 3.04 10.61
C LEU A 177 -9.98 4.32 9.90
N ASP A 178 -10.72 5.39 10.12
CA ASP A 178 -10.34 6.71 9.61
C ASP A 178 -8.96 7.09 10.17
N ARG A 179 -8.07 7.63 9.32
CA ARG A 179 -6.73 8.10 9.72
C ARG A 179 -6.74 9.13 10.84
N LYS A 180 -7.84 9.84 11.06
CA LYS A 180 -8.01 10.80 12.17
C LYS A 180 -8.44 10.12 13.48
N ASP A 181 -8.91 8.88 13.45
CA ASP A 181 -9.41 8.16 14.63
C ASP A 181 -8.28 7.45 15.41
N ILE A 182 -7.33 8.24 15.93
CA ILE A 182 -6.21 7.74 16.73
C ILE A 182 -6.71 6.99 17.98
N LYS A 183 -7.79 7.45 18.60
CA LYS A 183 -8.39 6.79 19.77
C LYS A 183 -8.93 5.39 19.41
N GLY A 184 -9.58 5.26 18.25
CA GLY A 184 -10.02 3.99 17.70
C GLY A 184 -8.88 3.02 17.44
N MET A 185 -7.77 3.50 16.85
CA MET A 185 -6.57 2.68 16.63
C MET A 185 -5.97 2.18 17.94
N ILE A 186 -5.83 3.05 18.95
CA ILE A 186 -5.32 2.65 20.28
C ILE A 186 -6.23 1.62 20.93
N ARG A 187 -7.55 1.79 20.82
CA ARG A 187 -8.52 0.82 21.38
C ARG A 187 -8.37 -0.54 20.70
N ALA A 188 -8.24 -0.58 19.37
CA ALA A 188 -8.04 -1.81 18.61
C ALA A 188 -6.74 -2.51 19.03
N LEU A 189 -5.63 -1.78 19.12
CA LEU A 189 -4.34 -2.33 19.59
C LEU A 189 -4.47 -2.94 21.00
N LYS A 190 -5.15 -2.27 21.92
CA LYS A 190 -5.41 -2.80 23.28
C LYS A 190 -6.32 -4.02 23.31
N GLN A 191 -7.09 -4.26 22.25
CA GLN A 191 -7.96 -5.42 22.09
C GLN A 191 -7.26 -6.59 21.38
N GLY A 192 -5.95 -6.47 21.12
CA GLY A 192 -5.19 -7.51 20.42
C GLY A 192 -5.28 -7.44 18.90
N ASP A 193 -5.87 -6.39 18.33
CA ASP A 193 -5.99 -6.25 16.88
C ASP A 193 -4.67 -5.82 16.21
N ILE A 194 -4.58 -6.15 14.93
CA ILE A 194 -3.51 -5.72 14.04
C ILE A 194 -3.94 -4.42 13.37
N ILE A 195 -3.16 -3.35 13.53
CA ILE A 195 -3.32 -2.08 12.81
C ILE A 195 -2.20 -1.97 11.77
N TRP A 196 -2.57 -1.81 10.50
CA TRP A 196 -1.60 -1.45 9.45
C TRP A 196 -1.42 0.07 9.40
N TYR A 197 -0.20 0.53 9.60
CA TYR A 197 0.14 1.96 9.66
C TYR A 197 1.38 2.28 8.82
N ALA A 198 1.35 3.39 8.08
CA ALA A 198 2.45 3.82 7.23
C ALA A 198 2.90 5.26 7.57
N PRO A 199 4.07 5.43 8.22
CA PRO A 199 4.54 6.72 8.74
C PRO A 199 5.42 7.55 7.79
N ASP A 200 5.51 7.16 6.52
CA ASP A 200 6.42 7.71 5.51
C ASP A 200 5.86 8.90 4.72
N HIS A 201 4.73 9.44 5.14
CA HIS A 201 4.16 10.66 4.60
C HIS A 201 4.19 11.82 5.61
N ASP A 202 4.34 13.02 5.08
CA ASP A 202 4.18 14.27 5.83
C ASP A 202 2.69 14.63 5.97
N TYR A 203 2.23 14.82 7.20
CA TYR A 203 0.86 15.28 7.53
C TYR A 203 0.79 16.78 7.84
N GLY A 204 1.83 17.52 7.50
CA GLY A 204 1.97 18.95 7.66
C GLY A 204 2.49 19.36 9.04
N PRO A 205 2.73 20.68 9.23
CA PRO A 205 3.57 21.20 10.32
C PRO A 205 3.10 20.86 11.74
N ARG A 206 1.81 20.56 11.92
CA ARG A 206 1.22 20.28 13.24
C ARG A 206 1.41 18.85 13.71
N SER A 207 1.82 17.93 12.83
CA SER A 207 1.89 16.50 13.14
C SER A 207 3.12 15.83 12.53
N SER A 208 4.14 16.64 12.23
CA SER A 208 5.42 16.23 11.68
C SER A 208 6.55 16.46 12.69
N VAL A 209 7.52 15.54 12.71
CA VAL A 209 8.84 15.73 13.31
C VAL A 209 9.89 15.56 12.22
N PHE A 210 11.04 16.19 12.40
CA PHE A 210 12.17 15.99 11.50
C PHE A 210 13.08 14.91 12.08
N ALA A 211 13.43 13.93 11.25
CA ALA A 211 14.33 12.85 11.60
C ALA A 211 15.21 12.46 10.39
N PRO A 212 16.38 11.84 10.62
CA PRO A 212 17.23 11.36 9.54
C PRO A 212 16.54 10.26 8.71
N LEU A 213 16.63 10.38 7.39
CA LEU A 213 16.20 9.36 6.43
C LEU A 213 17.19 9.32 5.25
N PHE A 214 17.91 8.21 5.11
CA PHE A 214 19.05 8.09 4.19
C PHE A 214 20.06 9.23 4.42
N ALA A 215 20.57 9.86 3.36
CA ALA A 215 21.49 10.99 3.44
C ALA A 215 20.79 12.35 3.73
N VAL A 216 19.50 12.35 4.08
CA VAL A 216 18.76 13.56 4.47
C VAL A 216 18.60 13.59 5.97
N GLU A 217 19.33 14.49 6.65
CA GLU A 217 19.30 14.59 8.12
C GLU A 217 17.94 15.04 8.68
N GLN A 218 17.24 15.90 7.96
CA GLN A 218 15.99 16.52 8.39
C GLN A 218 14.86 16.19 7.41
N ALA A 219 14.41 14.94 7.38
CA ALA A 219 13.21 14.53 6.64
C ALA A 219 11.97 14.62 7.55
N ALA A 220 10.90 15.24 7.04
CA ALA A 220 9.63 15.30 7.76
C ALA A 220 8.95 13.93 7.80
N THR A 221 8.58 13.47 8.99
CA THR A 221 7.83 12.23 9.24
C THR A 221 6.76 12.44 10.31
N THR A 222 5.83 11.51 10.50
CA THR A 222 4.72 11.66 11.43
C THR A 222 5.03 11.24 12.86
N THR A 223 4.44 11.93 13.84
CA THR A 223 4.44 11.52 15.26
C THR A 223 3.48 10.38 15.58
N GLY A 224 2.65 9.95 14.62
CA GLY A 224 1.59 8.96 14.86
C GLY A 224 2.10 7.61 15.35
N SER A 225 3.20 7.10 14.78
CA SER A 225 3.83 5.84 15.23
C SER A 225 4.24 5.90 16.70
N TYR A 226 4.83 7.01 17.15
CA TYR A 226 5.21 7.21 18.54
C TYR A 226 3.99 7.19 19.48
N MET A 227 2.91 7.87 19.09
CA MET A 227 1.68 7.92 19.88
C MET A 227 1.02 6.53 19.99
N LEU A 228 0.93 5.80 18.89
CA LEU A 228 0.36 4.45 18.85
C LEU A 228 1.19 3.47 19.68
N ALA A 229 2.52 3.51 19.54
CA ALA A 229 3.44 2.68 20.33
C ALA A 229 3.31 2.97 21.84
N ARG A 230 3.35 4.25 22.23
CA ARG A 230 3.33 4.65 23.65
C ARG A 230 2.00 4.36 24.33
N MET A 231 0.88 4.62 23.65
CA MET A 231 -0.46 4.48 24.25
C MET A 231 -1.06 3.09 24.09
N GLY A 232 -0.79 2.42 22.97
CA GLY A 232 -1.29 1.08 22.66
C GLY A 232 -0.42 -0.04 23.22
N LYS A 233 0.88 0.20 23.43
CA LYS A 233 1.89 -0.80 23.79
C LYS A 233 1.82 -2.09 22.94
N PRO A 234 1.72 -1.98 21.61
CA PRO A 234 1.63 -3.16 20.74
C PRO A 234 3.01 -3.77 20.49
N ALA A 235 3.03 -4.98 19.93
CA ALA A 235 4.20 -5.47 19.21
C ALA A 235 4.37 -4.63 17.93
N ILE A 236 5.57 -4.11 17.68
CA ILE A 236 5.88 -3.32 16.48
C ILE A 236 6.58 -4.24 15.50
N ILE A 237 5.95 -4.49 14.36
CA ILE A 237 6.44 -5.44 13.36
C ILE A 237 6.54 -4.73 12.01
N PRO A 238 7.74 -4.59 11.43
CA PRO A 238 7.89 -4.07 10.07
C PRO A 238 7.30 -5.02 9.03
N PHE A 239 6.74 -4.45 7.96
CA PHE A 239 6.20 -5.18 6.82
C PHE A 239 6.68 -4.55 5.51
N ALA A 240 7.26 -5.37 4.64
CA ALA A 240 7.65 -4.95 3.30
C ALA A 240 7.26 -6.02 2.27
N PRO A 241 6.41 -5.69 1.29
CA PRO A 241 6.25 -6.54 0.11
C PRO A 241 7.50 -6.45 -0.77
N ALA A 242 8.18 -7.57 -0.98
CA ALA A 242 9.35 -7.66 -1.85
C ALA A 242 9.14 -8.71 -2.94
N PRO A 243 9.73 -8.53 -4.15
CA PRO A 243 9.82 -9.60 -5.12
C PRO A 243 10.55 -10.81 -4.53
N PRO A 244 10.21 -12.04 -4.91
CA PRO A 244 10.92 -13.23 -4.44
C PRO A 244 12.41 -13.13 -4.76
N ALA A 245 13.27 -13.33 -3.77
CA ALA A 245 14.71 -13.41 -4.00
C ALA A 245 15.00 -14.48 -5.07
N GLY A 246 15.68 -14.09 -6.15
CA GLY A 246 16.09 -15.01 -7.23
C GLY A 246 15.09 -15.20 -8.39
N ARG A 247 14.00 -14.43 -8.50
CA ARG A 247 13.13 -14.44 -9.69
C ARG A 247 12.94 -13.04 -10.29
N PRO A 248 13.90 -12.53 -11.07
CA PRO A 248 13.65 -11.34 -11.88
C PRO A 248 12.58 -11.64 -12.94
N GLY A 249 11.41 -10.99 -12.84
CA GLY A 249 10.41 -10.97 -13.91
C GLY A 249 9.29 -12.02 -13.84
N LEU A 250 8.99 -12.55 -12.65
CA LEU A 250 7.84 -13.44 -12.38
C LEU A 250 7.12 -13.07 -11.09
#